data_AF-A0AAV9CD36-F1
#
_entry.id   AF-A0AAV9CD36-F1
#
_cell.length_a   1.000
_cell.length_b   1.000
_cell.length_c   1.000
_cell.angle_alpha   90.00
_cell.angle_beta   90.00
_cell.angle_gamma   90.00
#
_symmetry.space_group_name_H-M   'P 1'
#
loop_
_entity.id
_entity.type
_entity.pdbx_description
1 polymer ?
#
loop_
_entity_poly.entity_id
_entity_poly.type
_entity_poly.pdbx_seq_one_letter_code
_entity_poly.pdbx_strand_id
1 'polypeptide(L)'
;MDCSLVFLRRFFLVAVLLVKFVHRTSQDTSGWITIDSGAETDYTDGHGIEWKTDDGFSNGGDSQRVKINGLNVSEQMGTLRYFPDCIKNCYTLPTPNKVKHLIRAGFYYGNYDGLAKPPTFDLIFDSNKWVTVTTSMDEPIFEEMLYAVEYDSTNICLGRTNANETPFISSLEVMPLSQDMYDGMNRNFAWFLSYRVHF
;
A
#
# COMPACT_ATOMS: atom_id res chain seq x y z
N MET A 1 55.96 31.91 -23.47
CA MET A 1 54.97 31.70 -22.39
C MET A 1 53.66 31.28 -23.07
N ASP A 2 53.28 30.04 -22.82
CA ASP A 2 52.50 29.17 -23.72
C ASP A 2 51.02 29.51 -23.89
N CYS A 3 50.59 29.52 -25.17
CA CYS A 3 49.21 29.66 -25.64
C CYS A 3 48.36 28.37 -25.43
N SER A 4 48.95 27.32 -24.87
CA SER A 4 48.33 25.99 -24.70
C SER A 4 47.56 25.83 -23.38
N LEU A 5 47.78 26.73 -22.40
CA LEU A 5 47.22 26.61 -21.03
C LEU A 5 45.86 27.31 -20.83
N VAL A 6 45.49 28.23 -21.71
CA VAL A 6 44.22 28.99 -21.58
C VAL A 6 43.03 28.19 -22.12
N PHE A 7 43.24 27.33 -23.11
CA PHE A 7 42.17 26.57 -23.79
C PHE A 7 41.62 25.42 -22.91
N LEU A 8 42.46 24.77 -22.11
CA LEU A 8 42.07 23.69 -21.19
C LEU A 8 41.24 24.19 -20.00
N ARG A 9 41.38 25.47 -19.61
CA ARG A 9 40.67 26.05 -18.46
C ARG A 9 39.22 26.47 -18.77
N ARG A 10 38.88 26.69 -20.05
CA ARG A 10 37.52 27.09 -20.47
C ARG A 10 36.59 25.90 -20.74
N PHE A 11 37.13 24.74 -21.08
CA PHE A 11 36.32 23.51 -21.24
C PHE A 11 35.92 22.87 -19.91
N PHE A 12 36.70 23.06 -18.84
CA PHE A 12 36.39 22.48 -17.53
C PHE A 12 35.26 23.22 -16.79
N LEU A 13 35.08 24.53 -17.03
CA LEU A 13 34.03 25.34 -16.39
C LEU A 13 32.63 25.14 -17.00
N VAL A 14 32.54 24.66 -18.24
CA VAL A 14 31.25 24.39 -18.90
C VAL A 14 30.75 22.96 -18.61
N ALA A 15 31.64 22.02 -18.31
CA ALA A 15 31.27 20.64 -17.95
C ALA A 15 30.64 20.52 -16.55
N VAL A 16 30.86 21.48 -15.65
CA VAL A 16 30.35 21.45 -14.26
C VAL A 16 28.90 21.96 -14.14
N LEU A 17 28.35 22.62 -15.17
CA LEU A 17 26.99 23.19 -15.15
C LEU A 17 25.91 22.27 -15.77
N LEU A 18 26.25 21.03 -16.13
CA LEU A 18 25.28 20.02 -16.58
C LEU A 18 25.14 18.83 -15.61
N VAL A 19 25.51 19.01 -14.34
CA VAL A 19 24.91 18.19 -13.29
C VAL A 19 23.49 18.73 -13.11
N LYS A 20 22.57 18.29 -13.98
CA LYS A 20 21.15 18.36 -13.65
C LYS A 20 21.02 17.57 -12.35
N PHE A 21 20.92 18.29 -11.24
CA PHE A 21 20.39 17.75 -10.01
C PHE A 21 18.98 17.31 -10.35
N VAL A 22 18.84 16.06 -10.82
CA VAL A 22 17.57 15.37 -10.74
C VAL A 22 17.37 15.19 -9.24
N HIS A 23 16.79 16.20 -8.59
CA HIS A 23 16.06 15.96 -7.36
C HIS A 23 14.93 15.02 -7.76
N ARG A 24 15.19 13.71 -7.73
CA ARG A 24 14.12 12.79 -7.40
C ARG A 24 13.73 13.22 -6.00
N THR A 25 12.57 13.83 -5.85
CA THR A 25 11.95 13.97 -4.54
C THR A 25 11.63 12.54 -4.10
N SER A 26 12.61 11.85 -3.52
CA SER A 26 12.35 10.59 -2.86
C SER A 26 11.44 10.92 -1.70
N GLN A 27 10.22 10.40 -1.75
CA GLN A 27 9.35 10.45 -0.59
C GLN A 27 10.08 9.75 0.56
N ASP A 28 10.13 10.39 1.73
CA ASP A 28 10.67 9.74 2.92
C ASP A 28 9.66 8.67 3.34
N THR A 29 9.94 7.43 2.95
CA THR A 29 9.13 6.24 3.27
C THR A 29 9.68 5.52 4.51
N SER A 30 10.52 6.18 5.31
CA SER A 30 11.08 5.59 6.52
C SER A 30 9.96 5.09 7.46
N GLY A 31 10.02 3.82 7.80
CA GLY A 31 9.04 3.16 8.68
C GLY A 31 7.71 2.81 8.01
N TRP A 32 7.57 2.99 6.69
CA TRP A 32 6.41 2.50 5.97
C TRP A 32 6.44 0.97 5.87
N ILE A 33 5.26 0.37 5.93
CA ILE A 33 5.06 -1.05 5.62
C ILE A 33 4.11 -1.10 4.44
N THR A 34 4.62 -1.54 3.30
CA THR A 34 3.90 -1.57 2.02
C THR A 34 4.02 -2.98 1.46
N ILE A 35 2.86 -3.62 1.31
CA ILE A 35 2.75 -5.04 0.98
C ILE A 35 1.96 -5.17 -0.32
N ASP A 36 2.53 -5.85 -1.31
CA ASP A 36 1.85 -6.34 -2.51
C ASP A 36 1.47 -7.81 -2.28
N SER A 37 0.18 -8.06 -2.13
CA SER A 37 -0.34 -9.35 -1.71
C SER A 37 -0.38 -10.33 -2.87
N GLY A 38 0.36 -11.42 -2.77
CA GLY A 38 0.51 -12.39 -3.85
C GLY A 38 1.63 -12.08 -4.84
N ALA A 39 2.44 -11.03 -4.60
CA ALA A 39 3.68 -10.81 -5.32
C ALA A 39 4.71 -11.91 -5.04
N GLU A 40 5.50 -12.27 -6.06
CA GLU A 40 6.53 -13.31 -5.93
C GLU A 40 7.87 -12.78 -5.39
N THR A 41 8.12 -11.48 -5.56
CA THR A 41 9.38 -10.84 -5.17
C THR A 41 9.15 -9.40 -4.76
N ASP A 42 9.94 -8.92 -3.80
CA ASP A 42 10.04 -7.50 -3.46
C ASP A 42 10.46 -6.65 -4.67
N TYR A 43 9.96 -5.41 -4.73
CA TYR A 43 10.33 -4.45 -5.78
C TYR A 43 10.25 -3.01 -5.29
N THR A 44 10.71 -2.07 -6.12
CA THR A 44 10.55 -0.62 -5.88
C THR A 44 9.85 -0.03 -7.08
N ASP A 45 8.75 0.69 -6.84
CA ASP A 45 7.93 1.25 -7.91
C ASP A 45 8.56 2.52 -8.54
N GLY A 46 7.90 3.06 -9.56
CA GLY A 46 8.31 4.29 -10.23
C GLY A 46 8.36 5.55 -9.34
N HIS A 47 7.73 5.51 -8.17
CA HIS A 47 7.69 6.60 -7.18
C HIS A 47 8.75 6.43 -6.08
N GLY A 48 9.49 5.32 -6.08
CA GLY A 48 10.51 5.01 -5.08
C GLY A 48 9.95 4.36 -3.81
N ILE A 49 8.72 3.84 -3.84
CA ILE A 49 8.13 3.08 -2.73
C ILE A 49 8.58 1.62 -2.86
N GLU A 50 9.17 1.08 -1.80
CA GLU A 50 9.51 -0.34 -1.71
C GLU A 50 8.24 -1.14 -1.41
N TRP A 51 7.93 -2.15 -2.21
CA TRP A 51 6.82 -3.06 -2.00
C TRP A 51 7.37 -4.43 -1.62
N LYS A 52 6.89 -4.97 -0.50
CA LYS A 52 7.24 -6.29 0.01
C LYS A 52 6.21 -7.33 -0.42
N THR A 53 6.64 -8.58 -0.58
CA THR A 53 5.68 -9.69 -0.63
C THR A 53 4.90 -9.80 0.69
N ASP A 54 3.77 -10.50 0.69
CA ASP A 54 3.00 -10.75 1.90
C ASP A 54 3.50 -11.92 2.75
N ASP A 55 4.68 -12.44 2.43
CA ASP A 55 5.32 -13.51 3.18
C ASP A 55 5.65 -13.06 4.61
N GLY A 56 5.23 -13.88 5.57
CA GLY A 56 5.43 -13.59 6.99
C GLY A 56 4.42 -12.62 7.61
N PHE A 57 3.55 -11.99 6.81
CA PHE A 57 2.45 -11.16 7.31
C PHE A 57 1.13 -11.91 7.41
N SER A 58 0.85 -12.81 6.47
CA SER A 58 -0.37 -13.63 6.46
C SER A 58 -0.04 -15.12 6.32
N ASN A 59 -1.02 -15.98 6.62
CA ASN A 59 -0.89 -17.43 6.47
C ASN A 59 -2.00 -17.96 5.56
N GLY A 60 -1.63 -18.89 4.68
CA GLY A 60 -2.57 -19.54 3.77
C GLY A 60 -3.03 -18.63 2.63
N GLY A 61 -4.15 -19.02 2.00
CA GLY A 61 -4.65 -18.38 0.79
C GLY A 61 -3.76 -18.66 -0.42
N ASP A 62 -4.29 -18.33 -1.58
CA ASP A 62 -3.64 -18.51 -2.88
C ASP A 62 -3.41 -17.15 -3.52
N SER A 63 -2.34 -17.02 -4.31
CA SER A 63 -2.06 -15.80 -5.07
C SER A 63 -2.57 -15.90 -6.51
N GLN A 64 -2.91 -14.76 -7.10
CA GLN A 64 -3.25 -14.69 -8.52
C GLN A 64 -2.77 -13.37 -9.13
N ARG A 65 -2.32 -13.44 -10.38
CA ARG A 65 -2.04 -12.23 -11.18
C ARG A 65 -3.34 -11.68 -11.75
N VAL A 66 -3.54 -10.38 -11.58
CA VAL A 66 -4.70 -9.66 -12.10
C VAL A 66 -4.27 -8.92 -13.36
N LYS A 67 -5.10 -9.01 -14.41
CA LYS A 67 -4.88 -8.18 -15.61
C LYS A 67 -5.33 -6.76 -15.30
N ILE A 68 -4.37 -5.85 -15.27
CA ILE A 68 -4.64 -4.43 -15.18
C ILE A 68 -5.23 -3.96 -16.51
N ASN A 69 -6.52 -3.62 -16.51
CA ASN A 69 -7.24 -3.20 -17.71
C ASN A 69 -7.39 -1.67 -17.84
N GLY A 70 -7.01 -0.91 -16.80
CA GLY A 70 -7.14 0.55 -16.74
C GLY A 70 -5.79 1.27 -16.66
N LEU A 71 -5.70 2.46 -17.27
CA LEU A 71 -4.48 3.28 -17.28
C LEU A 71 -4.08 3.84 -15.90
N ASN A 72 -4.98 3.81 -14.92
CA ASN A 72 -4.80 4.42 -13.60
C ASN A 72 -4.75 3.41 -12.45
N VAL A 73 -4.56 2.12 -12.76
CA VAL A 73 -4.41 1.08 -11.75
C VAL A 73 -2.92 0.92 -11.43
N SER A 74 -2.58 1.02 -10.16
CA SER A 74 -1.21 0.96 -9.68
C SER A 74 -0.63 -0.46 -9.73
N GLU A 75 0.70 -0.58 -9.78
CA GLU A 75 1.40 -1.86 -10.00
C GLU A 75 1.06 -2.92 -8.94
N GLN A 76 0.92 -2.51 -7.67
CA GLN A 76 0.56 -3.38 -6.54
C GLN A 76 -0.88 -3.92 -6.60
N MET A 77 -1.68 -3.50 -7.59
CA MET A 77 -2.99 -4.10 -7.87
C MET A 77 -2.89 -5.22 -8.91
N GLY A 78 -1.69 -5.43 -9.48
CA GLY A 78 -1.40 -6.45 -10.47
C GLY A 78 -1.36 -7.86 -9.89
N THR A 79 -1.34 -8.00 -8.57
CA THR A 79 -1.53 -9.27 -7.87
C THR A 79 -2.54 -9.14 -6.75
N LEU A 80 -3.05 -10.29 -6.30
CA LEU A 80 -3.85 -10.40 -5.09
C LEU A 80 -3.60 -11.73 -4.40
N ARG A 81 -3.92 -11.77 -3.10
CA ARG A 81 -4.10 -13.00 -2.35
C ARG A 81 -5.58 -13.18 -2.01
N TYR A 82 -6.10 -14.38 -2.24
CA TYR A 82 -7.49 -14.75 -1.97
C TYR A 82 -7.58 -15.96 -1.06
N PHE A 83 -8.71 -16.07 -0.34
CA PHE A 83 -8.86 -17.06 0.72
C PHE A 83 -10.13 -17.90 0.55
N PRO A 84 -10.08 -18.97 -0.27
CA PRO A 84 -11.26 -19.76 -0.67
C PRO A 84 -11.78 -20.69 0.44
N ASP A 85 -10.95 -21.03 1.42
CA ASP A 85 -11.29 -22.05 2.43
C ASP A 85 -11.47 -21.51 3.86
N CYS A 86 -11.14 -20.25 4.12
CA CYS A 86 -11.18 -19.71 5.49
C CYS A 86 -12.27 -18.65 5.68
N ILE A 87 -12.92 -18.72 6.85
CA ILE A 87 -13.96 -17.79 7.28
C ILE A 87 -13.34 -16.44 7.70
N LYS A 88 -12.12 -16.47 8.24
CA LYS A 88 -11.36 -15.28 8.64
C LYS A 88 -9.88 -15.52 8.40
N ASN A 89 -9.20 -14.59 7.73
CA ASN A 89 -7.75 -14.57 7.59
C ASN A 89 -7.21 -13.20 7.96
N CYS A 90 -6.03 -13.15 8.55
CA CYS A 90 -5.46 -11.92 9.09
C CYS A 90 -4.03 -11.72 8.59
N TYR A 91 -3.71 -10.46 8.31
CA TYR A 91 -2.37 -9.94 8.19
C TYR A 91 -1.97 -9.42 9.57
N THR A 92 -0.89 -9.95 10.14
CA THR A 92 -0.28 -9.43 11.36
C THR A 92 0.80 -8.42 10.98
N LEU A 93 0.58 -7.16 11.31
CA LEU A 93 1.46 -6.06 10.93
C LEU A 93 2.25 -5.62 12.16
N PRO A 94 3.60 -5.61 12.10
CA PRO A 94 4.39 -5.03 13.17
C PRO A 94 4.17 -3.52 13.14
N THR A 95 3.63 -2.95 14.20
CA THR A 95 3.43 -1.51 14.34
C THR A 95 4.22 -1.01 15.54
N PRO A 96 5.56 -1.12 15.50
CA PRO A 96 6.37 -0.58 16.57
C PRO A 96 6.14 0.93 16.61
N ASN A 97 6.07 1.48 17.82
CA ASN A 97 5.96 2.90 18.15
C ASN A 97 4.54 3.41 18.41
N LYS A 98 4.42 4.19 19.50
CA LYS A 98 3.20 4.89 19.94
C LYS A 98 2.85 6.11 19.06
N VAL A 99 2.98 5.95 17.74
CA VAL A 99 2.68 6.98 16.75
C VAL A 99 1.35 6.69 16.05
N LYS A 100 0.81 7.73 15.41
CA LYS A 100 -0.39 7.60 14.57
C LYS A 100 0.02 6.95 13.25
N HIS A 101 -0.85 6.10 12.71
CA HIS A 101 -0.64 5.45 11.42
C HIS A 101 -1.86 5.67 10.54
N LEU A 102 -1.61 5.91 9.25
CA LEU A 102 -2.58 5.72 8.20
C LEU A 102 -2.45 4.28 7.71
N ILE A 103 -3.56 3.54 7.75
CA ILE A 103 -3.67 2.20 7.17
C ILE A 103 -4.56 2.31 5.95
N ARG A 104 -4.10 1.77 4.83
CA ARG A 104 -4.86 1.67 3.59
C ARG A 104 -4.85 0.22 3.10
N ALA A 105 -6.04 -0.37 2.96
CA ALA A 105 -6.22 -1.68 2.36
C ALA A 105 -6.79 -1.51 0.95
N GLY A 106 -6.15 -2.15 -0.03
CA GLY A 106 -6.48 -2.04 -1.44
C GLY A 106 -7.03 -3.33 -2.03
N PHE A 107 -8.07 -3.20 -2.86
CA PHE A 107 -8.81 -4.32 -3.44
C PHE A 107 -9.03 -4.09 -4.94
N TYR A 108 -8.40 -4.91 -5.78
CA TYR A 108 -8.68 -4.95 -7.21
C TYR A 108 -9.07 -6.36 -7.67
N TYR A 109 -10.35 -6.57 -7.98
CA TYR A 109 -10.85 -7.89 -8.38
C TYR A 109 -10.36 -8.27 -9.79
N GLY A 110 -10.50 -7.37 -10.76
CA GLY A 110 -10.07 -7.55 -12.15
C GLY A 110 -10.49 -8.88 -12.79
N ASN A 111 -11.57 -9.48 -12.31
CA ASN A 111 -12.06 -10.80 -12.70
C ASN A 111 -11.00 -11.92 -12.62
N TYR A 112 -10.17 -11.93 -11.56
CA TYR A 112 -9.05 -12.87 -11.41
C TYR A 112 -9.44 -14.36 -11.46
N ASP A 113 -10.67 -14.68 -11.08
CA ASP A 113 -11.24 -16.03 -11.05
C ASP A 113 -12.11 -16.37 -12.27
N GLY A 114 -12.34 -15.40 -13.16
CA GLY A 114 -13.15 -15.56 -14.37
C GLY A 114 -14.67 -15.66 -14.13
N LEU A 115 -15.16 -15.41 -12.91
CA LEU A 115 -16.58 -15.59 -12.55
C LEU A 115 -17.46 -14.38 -12.86
N ALA A 116 -16.86 -13.22 -13.15
CA ALA A 116 -17.52 -11.93 -13.35
C ALA A 116 -18.51 -11.59 -12.21
N LYS A 117 -18.11 -11.94 -10.98
CA LYS A 117 -18.93 -11.76 -9.78
C LYS A 117 -18.04 -11.24 -8.64
N PRO A 118 -17.82 -9.92 -8.57
CA PRO A 118 -17.02 -9.31 -7.52
C PRO A 118 -17.60 -9.66 -6.13
N PRO A 119 -16.79 -10.20 -5.20
CA PRO A 119 -17.26 -10.60 -3.88
C PRO A 119 -17.48 -9.41 -2.95
N THR A 120 -18.35 -9.61 -1.96
CA THR A 120 -18.44 -8.76 -0.76
C THR A 120 -17.86 -9.52 0.44
N PHE A 121 -17.22 -8.82 1.37
CA PHE A 121 -16.70 -9.41 2.61
C PHE A 121 -16.44 -8.32 3.66
N ASP A 122 -16.21 -8.73 4.91
CA ASP A 122 -15.91 -7.80 5.99
C ASP A 122 -14.40 -7.55 6.09
N LEU A 123 -14.02 -6.29 6.27
CA LEU A 123 -12.71 -5.88 6.71
C LEU A 123 -12.77 -5.62 8.22
N ILE A 124 -11.82 -6.17 8.95
CA ILE A 124 -11.80 -6.20 10.42
C ILE A 124 -10.44 -5.69 10.87
N PHE A 125 -10.44 -4.68 11.74
CA PHE A 125 -9.26 -4.17 12.40
C PHE A 125 -9.19 -4.76 13.81
N ASP A 126 -8.14 -5.55 14.06
CA ASP A 126 -7.97 -6.42 15.23
C ASP A 126 -9.19 -7.34 15.46
N SER A 127 -10.10 -6.92 16.35
CA SER A 127 -11.33 -7.66 16.67
C SER A 127 -12.60 -6.87 16.34
N ASN A 128 -12.46 -5.66 15.80
CA ASN A 128 -13.56 -4.76 15.51
C ASN A 128 -13.81 -4.71 14.00
N LYS A 129 -15.07 -4.84 13.60
CA LYS A 129 -15.46 -4.64 12.20
C LYS A 129 -15.12 -3.20 11.81
N TRP A 130 -14.33 -3.06 10.75
CA TRP A 130 -14.00 -1.78 10.15
C TRP A 130 -15.07 -1.41 9.14
N VAL A 131 -15.27 -2.23 8.10
CA VAL A 131 -16.24 -1.96 7.03
C VAL A 131 -16.63 -3.26 6.32
N THR A 132 -17.74 -3.26 5.58
CA THR A 132 -18.03 -4.30 4.59
C THR A 132 -17.57 -3.80 3.23
N VAL A 133 -16.57 -4.46 2.66
CA VAL A 133 -16.00 -4.13 1.35
C VAL A 133 -16.92 -4.69 0.28
N THR A 134 -17.45 -3.82 -0.58
CA THR A 134 -18.19 -4.21 -1.79
C THR A 134 -17.30 -3.94 -2.99
N THR A 135 -16.71 -4.99 -3.56
CA THR A 135 -15.76 -4.86 -4.68
C THR A 135 -16.45 -4.60 -6.01
N SER A 136 -15.70 -4.12 -7.00
CA SER A 136 -16.17 -3.83 -8.35
C SER A 136 -15.48 -4.71 -9.38
N MET A 137 -15.93 -4.69 -10.63
CA MET A 137 -15.32 -5.49 -11.71
C MET A 137 -13.92 -5.02 -12.08
N ASP A 138 -13.74 -3.71 -12.21
CA ASP A 138 -12.63 -3.10 -12.93
C ASP A 138 -12.09 -1.81 -12.29
N GLU A 139 -12.64 -1.39 -11.15
CA GLU A 139 -12.13 -0.26 -10.37
C GLU A 139 -11.54 -0.71 -9.03
N PRO A 140 -10.31 -0.29 -8.70
CA PRO A 140 -9.72 -0.56 -7.39
C PRO A 140 -10.47 0.20 -6.30
N ILE A 141 -10.66 -0.46 -5.17
CA ILE A 141 -11.29 0.13 -3.98
C ILE A 141 -10.25 0.20 -2.88
N PHE A 142 -10.26 1.32 -2.16
CA PHE A 142 -9.37 1.55 -1.03
C PHE A 142 -10.16 1.90 0.20
N GLU A 143 -9.86 1.21 1.30
CA GLU A 143 -10.37 1.53 2.61
C GLU A 143 -9.25 2.14 3.44
N GLU A 144 -9.49 3.33 4.00
CA GLU A 144 -8.49 4.08 4.77
C GLU A 144 -8.94 4.33 6.20
N MET A 145 -8.03 4.10 7.14
CA MET A 145 -8.23 4.46 8.54
C MET A 145 -6.99 5.09 9.13
N LEU A 146 -7.21 6.03 10.03
CA LEU A 146 -6.22 6.50 10.98
C LEU A 146 -6.37 5.69 12.26
N TYR A 147 -5.26 5.24 12.81
CA TYR A 147 -5.21 4.58 14.11
C TYR A 147 -4.00 5.04 14.91
N ALA A 148 -4.19 5.28 16.19
CA ALA A 148 -3.07 5.49 17.10
C ALA A 148 -2.76 4.17 17.80
N VAL A 149 -1.57 3.66 17.53
CA VAL A 149 -1.20 2.31 17.93
C VAL A 149 -0.93 2.25 19.44
N GLU A 150 -1.59 1.31 20.12
CA GLU A 150 -1.35 1.00 21.54
C GLU A 150 -0.40 -0.18 21.76
N TYR A 151 -0.28 -1.07 20.76
CA TYR A 151 0.42 -2.35 20.84
C TYR A 151 1.52 -2.47 19.77
N ASP A 152 2.50 -3.34 19.96
CA ASP A 152 3.60 -3.49 18.99
C ASP A 152 3.19 -4.19 17.67
N SER A 153 1.95 -4.67 17.59
CA SER A 153 1.35 -5.21 16.38
C SER A 153 -0.15 -4.97 16.32
N THR A 154 -0.70 -5.01 15.10
CA THR A 154 -2.14 -4.98 14.84
C THR A 154 -2.49 -5.98 13.74
N ASN A 155 -3.75 -6.39 13.68
CA ASN A 155 -4.24 -7.32 12.68
C ASN A 155 -5.23 -6.66 11.73
N ILE A 156 -5.04 -6.88 10.44
CA ILE A 156 -6.03 -6.56 9.41
C ILE A 156 -6.59 -7.86 8.88
N CYS A 157 -7.86 -8.12 9.13
CA CYS A 157 -8.48 -9.39 8.78
C CYS A 157 -9.60 -9.25 7.75
N LEU A 158 -9.67 -10.24 6.86
CA LEU A 158 -10.73 -10.42 5.88
C LEU A 158 -11.69 -11.48 6.43
N GLY A 159 -12.94 -11.11 6.64
CA GLY A 159 -14.00 -11.97 7.15
C GLY A 159 -15.02 -12.32 6.06
N ARG A 160 -15.23 -13.61 5.82
CA ARG A 160 -16.21 -14.10 4.86
C ARG A 160 -17.64 -13.84 5.34
N THR A 161 -18.43 -13.17 4.50
CA THR A 161 -19.85 -12.87 4.74
C THR A 161 -20.79 -13.95 4.19
N ASN A 162 -20.40 -14.61 3.09
CA ASN A 162 -21.16 -15.68 2.46
C ASN A 162 -20.24 -16.82 2.01
N ALA A 163 -20.71 -18.07 2.11
CA ALA A 163 -19.94 -19.25 1.70
C ALA A 163 -19.48 -19.21 0.23
N ASN A 164 -20.23 -18.54 -0.65
CA ASN A 164 -19.94 -18.41 -2.07
C ASN A 164 -19.12 -17.16 -2.42
N GLU A 165 -18.64 -16.41 -1.43
CA GLU A 165 -17.80 -15.24 -1.60
C GLU A 165 -16.40 -15.55 -1.09
N THR A 166 -15.40 -15.17 -1.87
CA THR A 166 -13.99 -15.39 -1.56
C THR A 166 -13.35 -14.04 -1.24
N PRO A 167 -13.03 -13.76 0.04
CA PRO A 167 -12.31 -12.56 0.40
C PRO A 167 -10.92 -12.54 -0.24
N PHE A 168 -10.48 -11.36 -0.65
CA PHE A 168 -9.16 -11.15 -1.22
C PHE A 168 -8.61 -9.78 -0.80
N ILE A 169 -7.31 -9.57 -1.01
CA ILE A 169 -6.65 -8.28 -0.83
C ILE A 169 -5.51 -8.17 -1.85
N SER A 170 -5.33 -6.96 -2.39
CA SER A 170 -4.27 -6.66 -3.36
C SER A 170 -3.11 -5.95 -2.69
N SER A 171 -3.38 -4.93 -1.86
CA SER A 171 -2.32 -4.18 -1.21
C SER A 171 -2.65 -3.81 0.23
N LEU A 172 -1.59 -3.62 1.01
CA LEU A 172 -1.67 -3.17 2.39
C LEU A 172 -0.57 -2.15 2.66
N GLU A 173 -0.97 -0.94 3.06
CA GLU A 173 -0.06 0.18 3.30
C GLU A 173 -0.25 0.66 4.74
N VAL A 174 0.83 0.73 5.51
CA VAL A 174 0.88 1.31 6.85
C VAL A 174 1.91 2.42 6.84
N MET A 175 1.45 3.65 6.99
CA MET A 175 2.28 4.84 6.95
C MET A 175 2.30 5.51 8.32
N PRO A 176 3.46 5.63 8.99
CA PRO A 176 3.56 6.42 10.21
C PRO A 176 3.27 7.90 9.91
N LEU A 177 2.57 8.53 10.84
CA LEU A 177 2.18 9.92 10.79
C LEU A 177 2.89 10.70 11.88
N SER A 178 3.29 11.93 11.56
CA SER A 178 3.83 12.88 12.52
C SER A 178 2.89 13.09 13.70
N GLN A 179 3.45 13.30 14.89
CA GLN A 179 2.67 13.41 16.13
C GLN A 179 1.70 14.59 16.13
N ASP A 180 2.00 15.65 15.38
CA ASP A 180 1.21 16.87 15.20
C ASP A 180 0.05 16.73 14.17
N MET A 181 0.09 15.69 13.32
CA MET A 181 -1.00 15.45 12.37
C MET A 181 -2.22 14.84 13.07
N TYR A 182 -3.38 15.47 12.97
CA TYR A 182 -4.62 15.02 13.64
C TYR A 182 -4.52 15.05 15.18
N ASP A 183 -4.11 16.18 15.75
CA ASP A 183 -3.93 16.36 17.21
C ASP A 183 -5.19 16.13 18.07
N GLY A 184 -6.38 16.19 17.48
CA GLY A 184 -7.64 15.86 18.16
C GLY A 184 -7.95 14.36 18.25
N MET A 185 -7.13 13.50 17.66
CA MET A 185 -7.42 12.06 17.61
C MET A 185 -7.14 11.38 18.95
N ASN A 186 -8.17 10.73 19.49
CA ASN A 186 -8.06 9.89 20.68
C ASN A 186 -7.55 8.49 20.30
N ARG A 187 -6.69 7.91 21.14
CA ARG A 187 -6.08 6.59 20.91
C ARG A 187 -7.05 5.42 20.98
N ASN A 188 -8.20 5.60 21.64
CA ASN A 188 -9.23 4.58 21.77
C ASN A 188 -10.12 4.43 20.53
N PHE A 189 -10.00 5.30 19.53
CA PHE A 189 -10.88 5.33 18.37
C PHE A 189 -10.07 5.37 17.08
N ALA A 190 -10.46 4.52 16.12
CA ALA A 190 -10.04 4.67 14.73
C ALA A 190 -10.89 5.74 14.04
N TRP A 191 -10.29 6.51 13.13
CA TRP A 191 -11.02 7.42 12.25
C TRP A 191 -11.00 6.85 10.84
N PHE A 192 -12.18 6.67 10.25
CA PHE A 192 -12.32 6.19 8.89
C PHE A 192 -12.37 7.37 7.92
N LEU A 193 -11.74 7.23 6.76
CA LEU A 193 -11.84 8.25 5.72
C LEU A 193 -13.29 8.35 5.25
N SER A 194 -13.85 9.56 5.30
CA SER A 194 -15.16 9.83 4.68
C SER A 194 -14.99 10.26 3.23
N TYR A 195 -14.19 11.30 2.97
CA TYR A 195 -13.84 11.77 1.63
C TYR A 195 -12.56 12.60 1.68
N ARG A 196 -11.86 12.69 0.55
CA ARG A 196 -10.68 13.53 0.36
C ARG A 196 -10.94 14.50 -0.78
N VAL A 197 -10.78 15.80 -0.53
CA VAL A 197 -10.90 16.85 -1.55
C VAL A 197 -9.53 17.45 -1.81
N HIS A 198 -9.19 17.61 -3.08
CA HIS A 198 -8.07 18.42 -3.52
C HIS A 198 -8.65 19.74 -4.04
N PHE A 199 -8.24 20.86 -3.44
CA PHE A 199 -8.66 22.21 -3.85
C PHE A 199 -7.76 22.78 -4.94
#